data_AF-A0A950VHY8-F1
#
_entry.id   AF-A0A950VHY8-F1
#
_cell.length_a   1.000
_cell.length_b   1.000
_cell.length_c   1.000
_cell.angle_alpha   90.00
_cell.angle_beta   90.00
_cell.angle_gamma   90.00
#
_symmetry.space_group_name_H-M   'P 1'
#
loop_
_entity.id
_entity.type
_entity.pdbx_description
1 polymer ?
#
loop_
_entity_poly.entity_id
_entity_poly.type
_entity_poly.pdbx_seq_one_letter_code
_entity_poly.pdbx_strand_id
1 'polypeptide(L)'
;MKRYVLPSLAAGLVLALAIPTSAAPRNKKKVHLKPAPNAVEAQAADYQALEQLVQVEGKLLAVPDDENLTLEVAYQSLLPQNNRKGENAKQMEQLLREEQQLQREQEQILTTTNPRQRQRRLEDLSRRMQRLETRRQQIHLRATTEHIDFDLPARAEVKVRTLDLPPKYDDKGNPSNYTPQELKDRKGSNPKLPGYESLWDNLQPGQMVRIYVAKPKKKPAAKEEDKEKKDSNPGEDKKDSKLDQILSTPDQPQGKDQANIEKPEITMVVILKEVPPKEKAK
;
A
#
# COMPACT_ATOMS: atom_id res chain seq x y z
N MET A 1 18.59 38.10 37.66
CA MET A 1 18.55 36.67 37.30
C MET A 1 18.83 36.53 35.81
N LYS A 2 20.05 36.16 35.41
CA LYS A 2 20.45 36.02 34.00
C LYS A 2 20.13 34.59 33.52
N ARG A 3 19.36 34.45 32.44
CA ARG A 3 19.07 33.16 31.79
C ARG A 3 20.01 33.00 30.60
N TYR A 4 20.80 31.92 30.61
CA TYR A 4 21.64 31.49 29.49
C TYR A 4 20.77 30.74 28.47
N VAL A 5 20.90 31.10 27.19
CA VAL A 5 20.31 30.38 26.05
C VAL A 5 21.46 29.78 25.25
N LEU A 6 21.48 28.46 25.10
CA LEU A 6 22.43 27.70 24.29
C LEU A 6 21.96 27.68 22.82
N PRO A 7 22.84 27.89 21.84
CA PRO A 7 22.53 27.65 20.43
C PRO A 7 22.80 26.18 20.07
N SER A 8 21.79 25.47 19.59
CA SER A 8 21.96 24.12 19.01
C SER A 8 22.34 24.24 17.54
N LEU A 9 23.49 23.65 17.21
CA LEU A 9 24.21 23.74 15.95
C LEU A 9 23.77 22.56 15.07
N ALA A 10 23.02 22.83 14.01
CA ALA A 10 22.58 21.82 13.04
C ALA A 10 23.70 21.57 12.01
N ALA A 11 24.35 20.41 12.11
CA ALA A 11 25.30 19.93 11.11
C ALA A 11 24.56 19.19 9.99
N GLY A 12 24.41 19.84 8.83
CA GLY A 12 23.89 19.24 7.61
C GLY A 12 25.00 18.51 6.85
N LEU A 13 24.91 17.17 6.80
CA LEU A 13 25.76 16.31 5.97
C LEU A 13 25.17 16.25 4.55
N VAL A 14 25.80 16.90 3.58
CA VAL A 14 25.43 16.83 2.17
C VAL A 14 26.19 15.67 1.52
N LEU A 15 25.46 14.62 1.15
CA LEU A 15 25.98 13.51 0.35
C LEU A 15 25.64 13.75 -1.13
N ALA A 16 26.63 14.14 -1.92
CA ALA A 16 26.49 14.30 -3.37
C ALA A 16 26.62 12.94 -4.07
N LEU A 17 25.52 12.44 -4.66
CA LEU A 17 25.48 11.26 -5.52
C LEU A 17 25.59 11.70 -6.99
N ALA A 18 26.71 11.37 -7.63
CA ALA A 18 26.92 11.54 -9.06
C ALA A 18 26.15 10.44 -9.83
N ILE A 19 25.31 10.83 -10.78
CA ILE A 19 24.57 9.91 -11.67
C ILE A 19 25.23 9.97 -13.06
N PRO A 20 25.59 8.83 -13.68
CA PRO A 20 26.09 8.82 -15.05
C PRO A 20 24.96 9.09 -16.06
N THR A 21 25.18 10.05 -16.94
CA THR A 21 24.31 10.35 -18.07
C THR A 21 24.63 9.42 -19.25
N SER A 22 23.66 8.60 -19.66
CA SER A 22 23.69 7.95 -20.97
C SER A 22 22.51 8.47 -21.79
N ALA A 23 22.83 9.04 -22.96
CA ALA A 23 21.90 9.57 -23.92
C ALA A 23 21.79 8.59 -25.11
N ALA A 24 20.57 8.20 -25.46
CA ALA A 24 20.26 7.54 -26.74
C ALA A 24 18.83 7.95 -27.19
N PRO A 25 18.56 8.05 -28.51
CA PRO A 25 17.43 8.79 -29.06
C PRO A 25 16.08 8.04 -29.05
N ARG A 26 15.02 8.87 -29.06
CA ARG A 26 13.59 8.54 -28.99
C ARG A 26 13.12 7.63 -30.14
N ASN A 27 12.41 6.57 -29.78
CA ASN A 27 11.45 5.89 -30.67
C ASN A 27 10.13 5.69 -29.91
N LYS A 28 9.01 6.14 -30.49
CA LYS A 28 7.68 6.11 -29.86
C LYS A 28 7.12 4.69 -29.84
N LYS A 29 7.37 3.95 -28.76
CA LYS A 29 6.63 2.73 -28.38
C LYS A 29 6.15 2.90 -26.94
N LYS A 30 4.95 2.40 -26.64
CA LYS A 30 4.31 2.41 -25.31
C LYS A 30 5.36 2.10 -24.24
N VAL A 31 5.66 3.09 -23.40
CA VAL A 31 6.71 3.00 -22.40
C VAL A 31 6.17 2.12 -21.27
N HIS A 32 6.48 0.83 -21.29
CA HIS A 32 6.68 0.12 -20.03
C HIS A 32 7.90 0.77 -19.37
N LEU A 33 7.64 1.69 -18.43
CA LEU A 33 8.70 2.13 -17.53
C LEU A 33 9.23 0.87 -16.87
N LYS A 34 10.55 0.64 -16.95
CA LYS A 34 11.16 -0.49 -16.26
C LYS A 34 10.79 -0.37 -14.78
N PRO A 35 10.13 -1.39 -14.19
CA PRO A 35 9.80 -1.37 -12.77
C PRO A 35 11.10 -1.20 -11.97
N ALA A 36 11.00 -0.55 -10.81
CA ALA A 36 12.10 -0.52 -9.87
C ALA A 36 12.58 -1.98 -9.62
N PRO A 37 13.87 -2.22 -9.36
CA PRO A 37 14.43 -3.58 -9.31
C PRO A 37 13.78 -4.52 -8.28
N ASN A 38 12.89 -4.03 -7.41
CA ASN A 38 12.14 -4.79 -6.41
C ASN A 38 10.63 -4.47 -6.38
N ALA A 39 10.06 -3.84 -7.42
CA ALA A 39 8.62 -3.57 -7.47
C ALA A 39 7.85 -4.86 -7.77
N VAL A 40 6.91 -5.21 -6.89
CA VAL A 40 6.04 -6.37 -7.04
C VAL A 40 4.63 -5.88 -7.38
N GLU A 41 3.95 -6.55 -8.33
CA GLU A 41 2.56 -6.26 -8.63
C GLU A 41 1.66 -6.65 -7.44
N ALA A 42 0.68 -5.80 -7.11
CA ALA A 42 -0.23 -6.03 -6.01
C ALA A 42 -1.07 -7.32 -6.17
N GLN A 43 -1.18 -8.10 -5.09
CA GLN A 43 -2.03 -9.28 -5.00
C GLN A 43 -3.41 -8.95 -4.41
N ALA A 44 -4.37 -9.86 -4.53
CA ALA A 44 -5.73 -9.67 -4.01
C ALA A 44 -5.76 -9.37 -2.49
N ALA A 45 -4.86 -9.97 -1.71
CA ALA A 45 -4.74 -9.70 -0.27
C ALA A 45 -4.27 -8.25 0.01
N ASP A 46 -3.41 -7.70 -0.85
CA ASP A 46 -2.90 -6.34 -0.69
C ASP A 46 -4.01 -5.31 -0.91
N TYR A 47 -4.89 -5.54 -1.90
CA TYR A 47 -6.07 -4.71 -2.12
C TYR A 47 -7.04 -4.75 -0.93
N GLN A 48 -7.23 -5.92 -0.29
CA GLN A 48 -8.04 -6.01 0.93
C GLN A 48 -7.41 -5.25 2.11
N ALA A 49 -6.09 -5.23 2.22
CA ALA A 49 -5.40 -4.43 3.22
C ALA A 49 -5.59 -2.91 2.98
N LEU A 50 -5.56 -2.47 1.71
CA LEU A 50 -5.84 -1.08 1.35
C LEU A 50 -7.25 -0.64 1.76
N GLU A 51 -8.25 -1.51 1.59
CA GLU A 51 -9.64 -1.21 2.00
C GLU A 51 -9.76 -0.91 3.49
N GLN A 52 -8.95 -1.55 4.33
CA GLN A 52 -8.98 -1.35 5.79
C GLN A 52 -8.34 -0.03 6.20
N LEU A 53 -7.34 0.45 5.45
CA LEU A 53 -6.56 1.63 5.81
C LEU A 53 -7.27 2.96 5.51
N VAL A 54 -8.31 2.95 4.66
CA VAL A 54 -9.11 4.11 4.19
C VAL A 54 -8.29 5.17 3.43
N GLN A 55 -7.06 5.42 3.85
CA GLN A 55 -6.10 6.34 3.26
C GLN A 55 -4.73 5.68 3.19
N VAL A 56 -4.02 5.90 2.08
CA VAL A 56 -2.68 5.35 1.86
C VAL A 56 -1.79 6.41 1.20
N GLU A 57 -0.52 6.43 1.59
CA GLU A 57 0.47 7.33 1.02
C GLU A 57 1.41 6.55 0.11
N GLY A 58 1.74 7.12 -1.05
CA GLY A 58 2.62 6.49 -1.99
C GLY A 58 3.14 7.46 -3.03
N LYS A 59 4.02 6.95 -3.88
CA LYS A 59 4.57 7.68 -5.02
C LYS A 59 3.76 7.36 -6.26
N LEU A 60 3.35 8.40 -6.97
CA LEU A 60 2.61 8.24 -8.21
C LEU A 60 3.54 7.76 -9.33
N LEU A 61 3.29 6.60 -9.94
CA LEU A 61 4.11 6.09 -11.04
C LEU A 61 3.57 6.50 -12.41
N ALA A 62 2.27 6.37 -12.60
CA ALA A 62 1.61 6.68 -13.86
C ALA A 62 0.18 7.15 -13.63
N VAL A 63 -0.24 8.08 -14.47
CA VAL A 63 -1.63 8.50 -14.66
C VAL A 63 -1.95 8.23 -16.13
N PRO A 64 -2.31 6.99 -16.48
CA PRO A 64 -2.60 6.63 -17.87
C PRO A 64 -3.80 7.39 -18.41
N ASP A 65 -4.88 7.49 -17.62
CA ASP A 65 -6.17 8.07 -17.99
C ASP A 65 -6.84 8.70 -16.74
N ASP A 66 -7.98 9.38 -16.92
CA ASP A 66 -8.78 9.96 -15.83
C ASP A 66 -9.41 8.88 -14.92
N GLU A 67 -9.42 7.62 -15.37
CA GLU A 67 -10.08 6.51 -14.69
C GLU A 67 -9.13 5.57 -13.96
N ASN A 68 -7.80 5.64 -14.18
CA ASN A 68 -6.85 4.72 -13.55
C ASN A 68 -5.58 5.43 -13.10
N LEU A 69 -5.04 4.99 -11.97
CA LEU A 69 -3.85 5.53 -11.32
C LEU A 69 -2.97 4.39 -10.83
N THR A 70 -1.68 4.43 -11.15
CA THR A 70 -0.69 3.49 -10.61
C THR A 70 0.07 4.12 -9.45
N LEU A 71 -0.12 3.58 -8.25
CA LEU A 71 0.52 4.04 -7.01
C LEU A 71 1.56 3.03 -6.53
N GLU A 72 2.79 3.49 -6.33
CA GLU A 72 3.84 2.72 -5.65
C GLU A 72 3.75 3.01 -4.15
N VAL A 73 3.41 2.00 -3.36
CA VAL A 73 3.35 2.11 -1.89
C VAL A 73 4.54 1.38 -1.29
N ALA A 74 5.25 2.08 -0.41
CA ALA A 74 6.37 1.53 0.33
C ALA A 74 5.89 0.91 1.64
N TYR A 75 6.07 -0.40 1.80
CA TYR A 75 5.80 -1.11 3.04
C TYR A 75 7.09 -1.49 3.73
N GLN A 76 7.12 -1.33 5.05
CA GLN A 76 8.21 -1.86 5.86
C GLN A 76 7.86 -3.27 6.28
N SER A 77 8.58 -4.25 5.72
CA SER A 77 8.56 -5.63 6.18
C SER A 77 9.76 -5.86 7.11
N LEU A 78 9.54 -6.61 8.19
CA LEU A 78 10.62 -7.05 9.06
C LEU A 78 11.10 -8.41 8.55
N LEU A 79 12.23 -8.41 7.85
CA LEU A 79 12.87 -9.63 7.38
C LEU A 79 14.02 -10.01 8.31
N PRO A 80 14.22 -11.29 8.61
CA PRO A 80 15.33 -11.69 9.46
C PRO A 80 16.67 -11.44 8.74
N GLN A 81 17.61 -10.79 9.42
CA GLN A 81 18.85 -10.23 8.88
C GLN A 81 19.87 -11.30 8.42
N ASN A 82 19.65 -12.58 8.70
CA ASN A 82 20.68 -13.59 8.45
C ASN A 82 20.55 -14.26 7.07
N ASN A 83 21.65 -14.22 6.31
CA ASN A 83 21.82 -14.80 4.97
C ASN A 83 21.66 -16.34 4.87
N ARG A 84 21.29 -17.03 5.96
CA ARG A 84 21.01 -18.48 5.96
C ARG A 84 19.52 -18.71 5.66
N LYS A 85 19.20 -18.72 4.37
CA LYS A 85 17.87 -19.06 3.84
C LYS A 85 17.35 -20.35 4.52
N GLY A 86 16.37 -20.23 5.42
CA GLY A 86 15.66 -21.35 6.04
C GLY A 86 15.75 -21.47 7.58
N GLU A 87 16.83 -21.03 8.23
CA GLU A 87 16.96 -21.16 9.70
C GLU A 87 16.04 -20.19 10.45
N ASN A 88 15.95 -18.94 9.97
CA ASN A 88 15.13 -17.91 10.62
C ASN A 88 13.63 -18.21 10.50
N ALA A 89 13.19 -18.82 9.40
CA ALA A 89 11.78 -19.20 9.21
C ALA A 89 11.36 -20.26 10.24
N LYS A 90 12.21 -21.25 10.49
CA LYS A 90 11.99 -22.27 11.53
C LYS A 90 12.02 -21.67 12.93
N GLN A 91 12.93 -20.73 13.19
CA GLN A 91 12.99 -20.03 14.48
C GLN A 91 11.74 -19.17 14.73
N MET A 92 11.26 -18.48 13.70
CA MET A 92 10.01 -17.71 13.77
C MET A 92 8.80 -18.61 14.00
N GLU A 93 8.72 -19.75 13.30
CA GLU A 93 7.65 -20.73 13.50
C GLU A 93 7.67 -21.32 14.91
N GLN A 94 8.86 -21.63 15.45
CA GLN A 94 9.02 -22.06 16.84
C GLN A 94 8.55 -20.99 17.83
N LEU A 95 8.86 -19.72 17.56
CA LEU A 95 8.43 -18.60 18.40
C LEU A 95 6.91 -18.46 18.41
N LEU A 96 6.26 -18.57 17.25
CA LEU A 96 4.80 -18.54 17.15
C LEU A 96 4.14 -19.70 17.90
N ARG A 97 4.71 -20.91 17.80
CA ARG A 97 4.23 -22.08 18.57
C ARG A 97 4.40 -21.88 20.08
N GLU A 98 5.50 -21.25 20.52
CA GLU A 98 5.74 -20.94 21.92
C GLU A 98 4.75 -19.89 22.46
N GLU A 99 4.44 -18.84 21.70
CA GLU A 99 3.41 -17.84 22.09
C GLU A 99 2.03 -18.49 22.29
N GLN A 100 1.61 -19.37 21.37
CA GLN A 100 0.33 -20.09 21.51
C GLN A 100 0.32 -21.00 22.74
N GLN A 101 1.44 -21.62 23.08
CA GLN A 101 1.54 -22.44 24.30
C GLN A 101 1.46 -21.57 25.56
N LEU A 102 2.10 -20.41 25.57
CA LEU A 102 2.06 -19.47 26.70
C LEU A 102 0.63 -18.99 26.97
N GLN A 103 -0.15 -18.69 25.92
CA GLN A 103 -1.54 -18.30 26.08
C GLN A 103 -2.36 -19.40 26.76
N ARG A 104 -2.25 -20.64 26.26
CA ARG A 104 -2.95 -21.79 26.87
C ARG A 104 -2.51 -22.03 28.32
N GLU A 105 -1.23 -21.85 28.61
CA GLU A 105 -0.67 -22.03 29.95
C GLU A 105 -1.19 -20.96 30.93
N GLN A 106 -1.32 -19.71 30.48
CA GLN A 106 -1.93 -18.64 31.28
C GLN A 106 -3.39 -18.97 31.63
N GLU A 107 -4.20 -19.41 30.66
CA GLU A 107 -5.59 -19.82 30.91
C GLU A 107 -5.68 -20.98 31.90
N GLN A 108 -4.79 -21.96 31.79
CA GLN A 108 -4.71 -23.08 32.73
C GLN A 108 -4.34 -22.63 34.14
N ILE A 109 -3.44 -21.65 34.30
CA ILE A 109 -3.05 -21.10 35.59
C ILE A 109 -4.24 -20.39 36.25
N LEU A 110 -5.00 -19.60 35.49
CA LEU A 110 -6.17 -18.88 35.98
C LEU A 110 -7.27 -19.83 36.45
N THR A 111 -7.52 -20.90 35.69
CA THR A 111 -8.53 -21.91 36.00
C THR A 111 -8.11 -22.90 37.09
N THR A 112 -6.82 -23.02 37.39
CA THR A 112 -6.33 -23.92 38.45
C THR A 112 -6.77 -23.44 39.82
N THR A 113 -7.60 -24.22 40.51
CA THR A 113 -8.10 -23.90 41.86
C THR A 113 -7.05 -24.04 42.95
N ASN A 114 -6.09 -24.96 42.79
CA ASN A 114 -5.09 -25.24 43.84
C ASN A 114 -3.95 -24.19 43.85
N PRO A 115 -3.78 -23.42 44.95
CA PRO A 115 -2.83 -22.30 44.99
C PRO A 115 -1.37 -22.72 44.93
N ARG A 116 -1.00 -23.87 45.52
CA ARG A 116 0.39 -24.37 45.49
C ARG A 116 0.78 -24.82 44.08
N GLN A 117 -0.15 -25.44 43.37
CA GLN A 117 0.07 -25.85 41.98
C GLN A 117 0.13 -24.63 41.06
N ARG A 118 -0.72 -23.62 41.31
CA ARG A 118 -0.70 -22.35 40.59
C ARG A 118 0.65 -21.63 40.74
N GLN A 119 1.21 -21.57 41.94
CA GLN A 119 2.53 -20.96 42.20
C GLN A 119 3.64 -21.64 41.40
N ARG A 120 3.70 -22.98 41.39
CA ARG A 120 4.70 -23.72 40.60
C ARG A 120 4.58 -23.44 39.11
N ARG A 121 3.35 -23.44 38.57
CA ARG A 121 3.12 -23.11 37.15
C ARG A 121 3.49 -21.67 36.81
N LEU A 122 3.29 -20.72 37.73
CA LEU A 122 3.75 -19.34 37.54
C LEU A 122 5.27 -19.23 37.47
N GLU A 123 6.01 -20.01 38.27
CA GLU A 123 7.49 -20.07 38.20
C GLU A 123 7.97 -20.71 36.89
N ASP A 124 7.27 -21.72 36.39
CA ASP A 124 7.57 -22.34 35.10
C ASP A 124 7.28 -21.37 33.94
N LEU A 125 6.14 -20.68 34.00
CA LEU A 125 5.76 -19.64 33.04
C LEU A 125 6.80 -18.51 33.01
N SER A 126 7.27 -18.04 34.16
CA SER A 126 8.26 -16.95 34.23
C SER A 126 9.60 -17.34 33.61
N ARG A 127 10.09 -18.57 33.88
CA ARG A 127 11.30 -19.11 33.25
C ARG A 127 11.14 -19.24 31.73
N ARG A 128 9.94 -19.61 31.27
CA ARG A 128 9.63 -19.71 29.84
C ARG A 128 9.59 -18.35 29.17
N MET A 129 8.98 -17.35 29.81
CA MET A 129 8.97 -15.97 29.36
C MET A 129 10.38 -15.41 29.20
N GLN A 130 11.26 -15.62 30.17
CA GLN A 130 12.66 -15.14 30.09
C GLN A 130 13.43 -15.77 28.91
N ARG A 131 13.20 -17.06 28.64
CA ARG A 131 13.78 -17.74 27.47
C ARG A 131 13.26 -17.17 26.16
N LEU A 132 11.96 -16.89 26.09
CA LEU A 132 11.33 -16.30 24.91
C LEU A 132 11.86 -14.89 24.64
N GLU A 133 12.02 -14.05 25.67
CA GLU A 133 12.62 -12.73 25.54
C GLU A 133 14.05 -12.79 25.00
N THR A 134 14.89 -13.68 25.56
CA THR A 134 16.26 -13.89 25.09
C THR A 134 16.29 -14.37 23.64
N ARG A 135 15.37 -15.28 23.26
CA ARG A 135 15.24 -15.76 21.87
C ARG A 135 14.76 -14.67 20.92
N ARG A 136 13.82 -13.80 21.34
CA ARG A 136 13.39 -12.62 20.56
C ARG A 136 14.55 -11.68 20.26
N GLN A 137 15.42 -11.45 21.24
CA GLN A 137 16.61 -10.61 21.05
C GLN A 137 17.64 -11.24 20.11
N GLN A 138 17.72 -12.58 20.05
CA GLN A 138 18.61 -13.27 19.12
C GLN A 138 18.14 -13.18 17.65
N ILE A 139 16.84 -13.04 17.42
CA ILE A 139 16.29 -12.83 16.07
C ILE A 139 16.51 -11.37 15.68
N HIS A 140 17.62 -11.12 14.97
CA HIS A 140 17.91 -9.81 14.41
C HIS A 140 16.98 -9.59 13.21
N LEU A 141 15.95 -8.78 13.40
CA LEU A 141 15.06 -8.35 12.32
C LEU A 141 15.65 -7.09 11.69
N ARG A 142 15.80 -7.13 10.37
CA ARG A 142 16.11 -5.96 9.56
C ARG A 142 14.82 -5.45 8.92
N ALA A 143 14.50 -4.19 9.18
CA ALA A 143 13.49 -3.49 8.41
C ALA A 143 13.96 -3.38 6.95
N THR A 144 13.18 -3.95 6.04
CA THR A 144 13.37 -3.85 4.60
C THR A 144 12.16 -3.12 4.04
N THR A 145 12.42 -2.17 3.14
CA THR A 145 11.35 -1.46 2.44
C THR A 145 11.07 -2.21 1.15
N GLU A 146 9.85 -2.72 1.02
CA GLU A 146 9.32 -3.32 -0.19
C GLU A 146 8.39 -2.32 -0.88
N HIS A 147 8.35 -2.37 -2.21
CA HIS A 147 7.58 -1.47 -3.03
C HIS A 147 6.54 -2.30 -3.79
N ILE A 148 5.28 -1.97 -3.60
CA ILE A 148 4.16 -2.65 -4.27
C ILE A 148 3.46 -1.65 -5.18
N ASP A 149 3.28 -2.04 -6.43
CA ASP A 149 2.61 -1.23 -7.45
C ASP A 149 1.12 -1.60 -7.47
N PHE A 150 0.28 -0.63 -7.12
CA PHE A 150 -1.17 -0.75 -7.17
C PHE A 150 -1.72 -0.03 -8.37
N ASP A 151 -2.41 -0.77 -9.23
CA ASP A 151 -3.25 -0.20 -10.26
C ASP A 151 -4.68 -0.05 -9.72
N LEU A 152 -5.11 1.20 -9.51
CA LEU A 152 -6.34 1.56 -8.83
C LEU A 152 -7.28 2.35 -9.75
N PRO A 153 -8.57 1.96 -9.85
CA PRO A 153 -9.56 2.73 -10.58
C PRO A 153 -9.95 3.99 -9.81
N ALA A 154 -10.01 5.11 -10.52
CA ALA A 154 -10.50 6.39 -10.05
C ALA A 154 -12.00 6.50 -10.31
N ARG A 155 -12.74 7.03 -9.33
CA ARG A 155 -14.18 7.29 -9.49
C ARG A 155 -14.39 8.49 -10.40
N ALA A 156 -15.48 8.53 -11.18
CA ALA A 156 -15.77 9.66 -12.07
C ALA A 156 -15.77 11.05 -11.38
N GLU A 157 -16.01 11.12 -10.07
CA GLU A 157 -16.00 12.35 -9.27
C GLU A 157 -14.84 12.35 -8.24
N VAL A 158 -13.61 12.05 -8.66
CA VAL A 158 -12.45 12.17 -7.75
C VAL A 158 -12.13 13.63 -7.47
N LYS A 159 -11.95 13.95 -6.19
CA LYS A 159 -11.46 15.27 -5.76
C LYS A 159 -9.94 15.25 -5.69
N VAL A 160 -9.29 16.13 -6.45
CA VAL A 160 -7.83 16.32 -6.36
C VAL A 160 -7.53 17.57 -5.54
N ARG A 161 -6.59 17.44 -4.61
CA ARG A 161 -6.21 18.52 -3.69
C ARG A 161 -4.71 18.59 -3.54
N THR A 162 -4.18 19.76 -3.23
CA THR A 162 -2.75 19.97 -2.95
C THR A 162 -2.60 20.42 -1.50
N LEU A 163 -1.67 19.81 -0.75
CA LEU A 163 -1.43 20.16 0.65
C LEU A 163 -0.78 21.54 0.77
N ASP A 164 0.28 21.76 -0.01
CA ASP A 164 1.09 22.97 0.00
C ASP A 164 0.87 23.76 -1.29
N LEU A 165 0.59 25.06 -1.17
CA LEU A 165 0.48 25.94 -2.33
C LEU A 165 1.88 26.33 -2.83
N PRO A 166 2.07 26.46 -4.15
CA PRO A 166 3.32 26.98 -4.71
C PRO A 166 3.57 28.40 -4.19
N PRO A 167 4.84 28.81 -4.00
CA PRO A 167 5.15 30.17 -3.56
C PRO A 167 4.67 31.21 -4.58
N LYS A 168 4.02 32.28 -4.10
CA LYS A 168 3.63 33.43 -4.91
C LYS A 168 4.78 34.45 -4.88
N TYR A 169 5.08 35.06 -6.02
CA TYR A 169 6.06 36.15 -6.10
C TYR A 169 5.36 37.45 -6.51
N ASP A 170 5.83 38.58 -5.98
CA ASP A 170 5.37 39.91 -6.39
C ASP A 170 6.02 40.33 -7.72
N ASP A 171 5.59 41.47 -8.28
CA ASP A 171 6.15 42.03 -9.54
C ASP A 171 7.65 42.36 -9.45
N LYS A 172 8.21 42.34 -8.24
CA LYS A 172 9.62 42.60 -7.95
C LYS A 172 10.41 41.31 -7.70
N GLY A 173 9.78 40.14 -7.82
CA GLY A 173 10.40 38.82 -7.62
C GLY A 173 10.61 38.45 -6.16
N ASN A 174 10.03 39.17 -5.20
CA ASN A 174 10.10 38.81 -3.79
C ASN A 174 9.03 37.77 -3.45
N PRO A 175 9.33 36.81 -2.56
CA PRO A 175 8.33 35.87 -2.06
C PRO A 175 7.23 36.63 -1.32
N SER A 176 6.00 36.46 -1.78
CA SER A 176 4.78 37.03 -1.22
C SER A 176 3.93 35.91 -0.60
N ASN A 177 3.41 36.15 0.60
CA ASN A 177 2.53 35.20 1.26
C ASN A 177 1.10 35.35 0.77
N TYR A 178 0.38 34.24 0.68
CA TYR A 178 -1.06 34.27 0.42
C TYR A 178 -1.79 34.98 1.54
N THR A 179 -2.72 35.85 1.17
CA THR A 179 -3.61 36.49 2.14
C THR A 179 -4.63 35.48 2.69
N PRO A 180 -5.16 35.67 3.92
CA PRO A 180 -6.15 34.75 4.49
C PRO A 180 -7.44 34.60 3.67
N GLN A 181 -7.79 35.62 2.88
CA GLN A 181 -8.95 35.58 1.97
C GLN A 181 -8.65 34.66 0.77
N GLU A 182 -7.51 34.87 0.10
CA GLU A 182 -7.08 34.00 -1.00
C GLU A 182 -6.95 32.54 -0.55
N LEU A 183 -6.42 32.27 0.64
CA LEU A 183 -6.31 30.91 1.18
C LEU A 183 -7.68 30.24 1.40
N LYS A 184 -8.71 31.01 1.77
CA LYS A 184 -10.07 30.47 1.93
C LYS A 184 -10.69 30.15 0.58
N ASP A 185 -10.52 31.05 -0.39
CA ASP A 185 -11.04 30.84 -1.75
C ASP A 185 -10.38 29.62 -2.41
N ARG A 186 -9.08 29.42 -2.19
CA ARG A 186 -8.32 28.26 -2.69
C ARG A 186 -8.72 26.93 -2.05
N LYS A 187 -9.37 26.91 -0.88
CA LYS A 187 -9.88 25.67 -0.27
C LYS A 187 -11.09 25.11 -1.01
N GLY A 188 -11.72 25.90 -1.88
CA GLY A 188 -12.79 25.46 -2.76
C GLY A 188 -14.10 25.17 -2.04
N SER A 189 -14.95 24.36 -2.69
CA SER A 189 -16.33 24.10 -2.23
C SER A 189 -16.43 23.44 -0.84
N ASN A 190 -15.37 22.78 -0.37
CA ASN A 190 -15.37 22.03 0.88
C ASN A 190 -14.15 22.38 1.75
N PRO A 191 -14.26 23.35 2.67
CA PRO A 191 -13.13 23.82 3.48
C PRO A 191 -12.71 22.85 4.60
N LYS A 192 -13.49 21.80 4.87
CA LYS A 192 -13.19 20.76 5.87
C LYS A 192 -12.25 19.67 5.33
N LEU A 193 -12.09 19.58 4.02
CA LEU A 193 -11.21 18.58 3.40
C LEU A 193 -9.75 19.04 3.49
N PRO A 194 -8.79 18.11 3.59
CA PRO A 194 -7.38 18.45 3.67
C PRO A 194 -6.90 19.12 2.38
N GLY A 195 -6.08 20.17 2.51
CA GLY A 195 -5.48 20.87 1.38
C GLY A 195 -6.42 21.79 0.58
N TYR A 196 -5.86 22.33 -0.50
CA TYR A 196 -6.47 23.27 -1.43
C TYR A 196 -6.98 22.54 -2.66
N GLU A 197 -7.99 23.08 -3.33
CA GLU A 197 -8.55 22.48 -4.54
C GLU A 197 -7.55 22.52 -5.70
N SER A 198 -7.44 21.41 -6.43
CA SER A 198 -6.50 21.24 -7.54
C SER A 198 -7.18 20.49 -8.68
N LEU A 199 -6.62 20.61 -9.88
CA LEU A 199 -7.11 19.94 -11.08
C LEU A 199 -6.47 18.55 -11.22
N TRP A 200 -7.14 17.64 -11.91
CA TRP A 200 -6.61 16.32 -12.23
C TRP A 200 -5.30 16.42 -13.03
N ASP A 201 -5.22 17.38 -13.97
CA ASP A 201 -4.04 17.66 -14.79
C ASP A 201 -2.77 18.00 -13.99
N ASN A 202 -2.90 18.40 -12.72
CA ASN A 202 -1.77 18.69 -11.85
C ASN A 202 -1.12 17.43 -11.27
N LEU A 203 -1.76 16.25 -11.41
CA LEU A 203 -1.19 14.97 -11.02
C LEU A 203 -0.09 14.57 -12.00
N GLN A 204 1.13 14.45 -11.49
CA GLN A 204 2.29 14.10 -12.30
C GLN A 204 3.00 12.86 -11.74
N PRO A 205 3.49 11.97 -12.62
CA PRO A 205 4.39 10.89 -12.23
C PRO A 205 5.57 11.41 -11.39
N GLY A 206 5.81 10.75 -10.26
CA GLY A 206 6.85 11.05 -9.29
C GLY A 206 6.38 11.83 -8.07
N GLN A 207 5.15 12.37 -8.05
CA GLN A 207 4.60 13.08 -6.90
C GLN A 207 4.34 12.13 -5.73
N MET A 208 4.56 12.60 -4.50
CA MET A 208 4.07 11.90 -3.31
C MET A 208 2.63 12.31 -3.08
N VAL A 209 1.73 11.33 -3.03
CA VAL A 209 0.29 11.54 -2.90
C VAL A 209 -0.26 10.71 -1.74
N ARG A 210 -1.27 11.25 -1.06
CA ARG A 210 -2.15 10.53 -0.14
C ARG A 210 -3.48 10.29 -0.84
N ILE A 211 -3.79 9.03 -1.09
CA ILE A 211 -5.05 8.61 -1.70
C ILE A 211 -6.05 8.20 -0.63
N TYR A 212 -7.33 8.44 -0.89
CA TYR A 212 -8.45 7.99 -0.08
C TYR A 212 -9.27 7.00 -0.90
N VAL A 213 -9.36 5.77 -0.39
CA VAL A 213 -9.99 4.65 -1.08
C VAL A 213 -11.31 4.29 -0.42
N ALA A 214 -12.27 3.86 -1.21
CA ALA A 214 -13.55 3.35 -0.75
C ALA A 214 -13.92 2.07 -1.51
N LYS A 215 -14.78 1.25 -0.90
CA LYS A 215 -15.32 0.08 -1.58
C LYS A 215 -16.10 0.51 -2.82
N PRO A 216 -15.95 -0.21 -3.94
CA PRO A 216 -16.71 0.09 -5.15
C PRO A 216 -18.20 0.04 -4.81
N LYS A 217 -18.93 1.11 -5.16
CA LYS A 217 -20.39 1.08 -5.04
C LYS A 217 -20.91 0.17 -6.15
N LYS A 218 -21.58 -0.93 -5.78
CA LYS A 218 -22.33 -1.74 -6.75
C LYS A 218 -23.22 -0.79 -7.56
N LYS A 219 -22.97 -0.67 -8.86
CA LYS A 219 -23.88 0.06 -9.76
C LYS A 219 -25.26 -0.56 -9.56
N PRO A 220 -26.32 0.23 -9.29
CA PRO A 220 -27.66 -0.33 -9.21
C PRO A 220 -27.93 -1.02 -10.56
N ALA A 221 -28.23 -2.31 -10.51
CA ALA A 221 -28.58 -3.07 -11.70
C ALA A 221 -29.68 -2.29 -12.44
N ALA A 222 -29.39 -1.90 -13.68
CA ALA A 222 -30.41 -1.37 -14.56
C ALA A 222 -31.52 -2.42 -14.63
N LYS A 223 -32.72 -2.05 -14.18
CA LYS A 223 -33.91 -2.86 -14.41
C LYS A 223 -34.15 -2.87 -15.91
N GLU A 224 -33.73 -3.94 -16.57
CA GLU A 224 -34.29 -4.27 -17.88
C GLU A 224 -35.72 -4.79 -17.64
N GLU A 225 -36.68 -3.94 -17.94
CA GLU A 225 -38.06 -4.34 -18.20
C GLU A 225 -38.14 -4.82 -19.66
N ASP A 226 -38.35 -6.13 -19.90
CA ASP A 226 -39.36 -6.56 -20.89
C ASP A 226 -39.76 -8.05 -20.72
N LYS A 227 -41.06 -8.22 -20.41
CA LYS A 227 -42.06 -9.22 -20.85
C LYS A 227 -41.74 -10.73 -21.00
N GLU A 228 -42.36 -11.49 -20.09
CA GLU A 228 -43.34 -12.57 -20.31
C GLU A 228 -43.34 -13.43 -21.59
N LYS A 229 -43.08 -14.75 -21.41
CA LYS A 229 -43.90 -15.96 -21.72
C LYS A 229 -42.96 -17.15 -22.02
N LYS A 230 -43.27 -18.44 -21.82
CA LYS A 230 -44.07 -19.28 -20.90
C LYS A 230 -43.82 -20.73 -21.40
N ASP A 231 -43.57 -21.66 -20.48
CA ASP A 231 -43.58 -23.15 -20.59
C ASP A 231 -42.57 -23.80 -21.57
N SER A 232 -41.92 -24.95 -21.32
CA SER A 232 -42.25 -26.13 -20.49
C SER A 232 -41.00 -26.98 -20.17
N ASN A 233 -41.14 -27.81 -19.13
CA ASN A 233 -40.18 -28.67 -18.42
C ASN A 233 -39.91 -30.04 -19.15
N PRO A 234 -39.31 -31.07 -18.52
CA PRO A 234 -37.93 -31.58 -18.61
C PRO A 234 -37.79 -32.96 -19.31
N GLY A 235 -36.56 -33.44 -19.53
CA GLY A 235 -36.34 -34.83 -19.98
C GLY A 235 -34.87 -35.24 -20.08
N GLU A 236 -34.58 -36.41 -19.53
CA GLU A 236 -33.29 -37.01 -19.15
C GLU A 236 -32.43 -37.58 -20.29
N ASP A 237 -31.16 -37.81 -19.92
CA ASP A 237 -30.26 -38.91 -20.28
C ASP A 237 -29.91 -39.20 -21.74
N LYS A 238 -28.59 -39.15 -22.02
CA LYS A 238 -27.82 -40.33 -22.47
C LYS A 238 -26.31 -40.14 -22.33
N LYS A 239 -25.72 -41.06 -21.56
CA LYS A 239 -24.33 -41.50 -21.64
C LYS A 239 -24.01 -41.92 -23.08
N ASP A 240 -22.77 -41.66 -23.53
CA ASP A 240 -21.80 -42.72 -23.82
C ASP A 240 -20.46 -42.18 -24.33
N SER A 241 -19.39 -42.78 -23.80
CA SER A 241 -18.09 -43.03 -24.45
C SER A 241 -17.19 -41.85 -24.87
N LYS A 242 -16.10 -41.64 -24.11
CA LYS A 242 -14.71 -41.82 -24.64
C LYS A 242 -13.66 -41.67 -23.53
N LEU A 243 -13.25 -42.80 -22.98
CA LEU A 243 -11.88 -43.03 -22.53
C LEU A 243 -11.05 -43.21 -23.80
N ASP A 244 -10.15 -42.27 -24.10
CA ASP A 244 -8.88 -42.43 -24.83
C ASP A 244 -8.40 -41.06 -25.31
N GLN A 245 -7.54 -40.42 -24.51
CA GLN A 245 -6.35 -39.68 -24.97
C GLN A 245 -5.59 -39.16 -23.74
N ILE A 246 -4.77 -40.05 -23.19
CA ILE A 246 -3.62 -39.70 -22.37
C ILE A 246 -2.47 -39.46 -23.35
N LEU A 247 -1.64 -38.46 -23.07
CA LEU A 247 -0.47 -37.94 -23.81
C LEU A 247 -0.75 -36.83 -24.84
N SER A 248 -0.85 -35.61 -24.34
CA SER A 248 -0.22 -34.44 -24.95
C SER A 248 0.19 -33.48 -23.83
N THR A 249 1.51 -33.33 -23.66
CA THR A 249 2.31 -32.17 -23.21
C THR A 249 1.79 -31.31 -22.02
N PRO A 250 2.62 -31.00 -21.01
CA PRO A 250 2.27 -30.03 -19.97
C PRO A 250 2.23 -28.63 -20.59
N ASP A 251 1.06 -28.26 -21.11
CA ASP A 251 0.77 -26.89 -21.50
C ASP A 251 0.60 -26.05 -20.23
N GLN A 252 1.32 -24.95 -20.17
CA GLN A 252 1.26 -24.00 -19.08
C GLN A 252 -0.19 -23.50 -18.94
N PRO A 253 -0.75 -23.38 -17.72
CA PRO A 253 -2.03 -22.70 -17.56
C PRO A 253 -1.79 -21.19 -17.75
N GLN A 254 -1.85 -20.73 -19.00
CA GLN A 254 -2.09 -19.32 -19.29
C GLN A 254 -3.60 -19.08 -19.37
N GLY A 255 -4.08 -18.27 -18.42
CA GLY A 255 -5.18 -17.35 -18.66
C GLY A 255 -6.57 -17.96 -18.71
N LYS A 256 -7.17 -18.18 -17.53
CA LYS A 256 -8.60 -18.08 -17.23
C LYS A 256 -8.77 -18.41 -15.76
N ASP A 257 -8.64 -17.39 -14.94
CA ASP A 257 -9.15 -17.22 -13.57
C ASP A 257 -8.42 -16.02 -12.96
N GLN A 258 -8.43 -14.88 -13.66
CA GLN A 258 -8.40 -13.62 -12.92
C GLN A 258 -9.76 -13.56 -12.23
N ALA A 259 -9.81 -14.10 -11.02
CA ALA A 259 -10.84 -13.77 -10.07
C ALA A 259 -11.10 -12.27 -10.20
N ASN A 260 -12.37 -11.88 -10.23
CA ASN A 260 -12.75 -10.47 -10.24
C ASN A 260 -12.24 -9.86 -8.91
N ILE A 261 -10.98 -9.43 -8.89
CA ILE A 261 -10.35 -8.79 -7.74
C ILE A 261 -11.09 -7.45 -7.64
N GLU A 262 -11.99 -7.35 -6.68
CA GLU A 262 -12.68 -6.09 -6.38
C GLU A 262 -11.60 -5.09 -5.95
N LYS A 263 -11.16 -4.25 -6.89
CA LYS A 263 -10.22 -3.17 -6.61
C LYS A 263 -10.98 -2.04 -5.93
N PRO A 264 -10.45 -1.45 -4.86
CA PRO A 264 -11.08 -0.29 -4.24
C PRO A 264 -11.01 0.92 -5.18
N GLU A 265 -12.03 1.77 -5.13
CA GLU A 265 -12.11 2.98 -5.94
C GLU A 265 -11.52 4.18 -5.20
N ILE A 266 -10.77 5.01 -5.93
CA ILE A 266 -10.24 6.26 -5.39
C ILE A 266 -11.36 7.30 -5.32
N THR A 267 -11.47 7.96 -4.17
CA THR A 267 -12.46 9.03 -3.92
C THR A 267 -11.82 10.41 -3.83
N MET A 268 -10.59 10.50 -3.34
CA MET A 268 -9.85 11.75 -3.20
C MET A 268 -8.35 11.49 -3.27
N VAL A 269 -7.63 12.41 -3.90
CA VAL A 269 -6.16 12.40 -3.98
C VAL A 269 -5.64 13.72 -3.41
N VAL A 270 -4.70 13.64 -2.47
CA VAL A 270 -4.04 14.81 -1.88
C VAL A 270 -2.56 14.77 -2.22
N ILE A 271 -2.08 15.74 -2.99
CA ILE A 271 -0.66 15.89 -3.34
C ILE A 271 0.08 16.43 -2.12
N LEU A 272 1.02 15.63 -1.59
CA LEU A 272 1.82 15.98 -0.41
C LEU A 272 3.10 16.72 -0.79
N LYS A 273 3.75 16.30 -1.88
CA LYS A 273 4.98 16.91 -2.36
C LYS A 273 5.00 16.96 -3.87
N GLU A 274 5.18 18.15 -4.42
CA GLU A 274 5.34 18.36 -5.85
C GLU A 274 6.71 17.84 -6.32
N VAL A 275 6.74 17.34 -7.55
CA VAL A 275 7.99 17.04 -8.24
C VAL A 275 8.63 18.37 -8.59
N PRO A 276 9.90 18.64 -8.20
CA PRO A 276 10.56 19.86 -8.61
C PRO A 276 10.56 19.95 -10.14
N PRO A 277 10.25 21.12 -10.73
CA PRO A 277 10.27 21.26 -12.17
C PRO A 277 11.64 20.82 -12.67
N LYS A 278 11.68 19.86 -13.61
CA LYS A 278 12.93 19.45 -14.24
C LYS A 278 13.52 20.69 -14.89
N GLU A 279 14.52 21.29 -14.24
CA GLU A 279 15.31 22.35 -14.86
C GLU A 279 15.81 21.78 -16.18
N LYS A 280 15.36 22.41 -17.27
CA LYS A 280 15.83 22.06 -18.60
C LYS A 280 17.31 22.40 -18.59
N ALA A 281 18.16 21.38 -18.49
CA ALA A 281 19.59 21.51 -18.76
C ALA A 281 19.71 22.18 -20.13
N LYS A 282 20.19 23.42 -20.12
CA LYS A 282 20.50 24.20 -21.33
C LYS A 282 21.77 23.66 -21.97
#